data_AF-A0A2V7JC89-F1
#
_entry.id   AF-A0A2V7JC89-F1
#
_cell.length_a   1.000
_cell.length_b   1.000
_cell.length_c   1.000
_cell.angle_alpha   90.00
_cell.angle_beta   90.00
_cell.angle_gamma   90.00
#
_symmetry.space_group_name_H-M   'P 1'
#
loop_
_entity.id
_entity.type
_entity.pdbx_description
1 polymer ?
#
loop_
_entity_poly.entity_id
_entity_poly.type
_entity_poly.pdbx_seq_one_letter_code
_entity_poly.pdbx_strand_id
1 'polypeptide(L)'
;MLFLTVSLAAQDSTFVVTTTDPMYRAPAFIGNGAFGLVSTPLGTTAAPSFAAGIYDHAPGDVPRIAALPAWNAIDVFDGQHWLGQATLDTTSLRDYRQTLDMHEGVLRTSYDWVDGERRTAVSVEA
;
A
#
# COMPACT_ATOMS: atom_id res chain seq x y z
N MET A 1 40.95 -11.10 4.42
CA MET A 1 39.74 -10.24 4.36
C MET A 1 38.76 -10.96 3.45
N LEU A 2 37.71 -11.56 4.03
CA LEU A 2 36.77 -12.43 3.30
C LEU A 2 35.60 -11.57 2.80
N PHE A 3 35.46 -11.43 1.49
CA PHE A 3 34.27 -10.82 0.90
C PHE A 3 33.16 -11.87 0.87
N LEU A 4 32.11 -11.66 1.67
CA LEU A 4 30.85 -12.39 1.47
C LEU A 4 30.17 -11.81 0.23
N THR A 5 30.17 -12.56 -0.86
CA THR A 5 29.22 -12.37 -1.95
C THR A 5 27.84 -12.80 -1.45
N VAL A 6 27.05 -11.83 -0.99
CA VAL A 6 25.61 -12.03 -0.81
C VAL A 6 25.01 -12.09 -2.20
N SER A 7 24.71 -13.31 -2.67
CA SER A 7 23.89 -13.49 -3.86
C SER A 7 22.46 -13.13 -3.45
N LEU A 8 21.90 -12.04 -3.98
CA LEU A 8 20.46 -11.80 -3.90
C LEU A 8 19.80 -12.94 -4.66
N ALA A 9 19.11 -13.85 -3.95
CA ALA A 9 18.19 -14.74 -4.61
C ALA A 9 17.17 -13.86 -5.33
N ALA A 10 17.06 -14.03 -6.65
CA ALA A 10 16.01 -13.36 -7.40
C ALA A 10 14.67 -13.86 -6.86
N GLN A 11 13.80 -12.93 -6.46
CA GLN A 11 12.43 -13.25 -6.07
C GLN A 11 11.77 -14.01 -7.22
N ASP A 12 11.11 -15.12 -6.91
CA ASP A 12 10.43 -15.92 -7.93
C ASP A 12 9.32 -15.08 -8.57
N SER A 13 9.54 -14.68 -9.83
CA SER A 13 8.65 -13.77 -10.53
C SER A 13 7.25 -14.36 -10.76
N THR A 14 7.07 -15.67 -10.57
CA THR A 14 5.77 -16.33 -10.66
C THR A 14 4.83 -15.96 -9.50
N PHE A 15 5.37 -15.45 -8.39
CA PHE A 15 4.60 -15.03 -7.21
C PHE A 15 4.44 -13.51 -7.10
N VAL A 16 4.88 -12.74 -8.09
CA VAL A 16 4.95 -11.28 -7.96
C VAL A 16 3.94 -10.60 -8.86
N VAL A 17 3.07 -9.77 -8.27
CA VAL A 17 2.21 -8.85 -9.01
C VAL A 17 2.70 -7.43 -8.74
N THR A 18 2.99 -6.66 -9.78
CA THR A 18 3.55 -5.31 -9.63
C THR A 18 2.91 -4.32 -10.58
N THR A 19 2.71 -3.09 -10.09
CA THR A 19 2.43 -1.91 -10.92
C THR A 19 3.49 -0.84 -10.67
N THR A 20 3.83 -0.10 -11.71
CA THR A 20 4.63 1.14 -11.65
C THR A 20 3.80 2.38 -11.99
N ASP A 21 2.48 2.22 -12.14
CA ASP A 21 1.54 3.30 -12.38
C ASP A 21 0.82 3.66 -11.05
N PRO A 22 1.05 4.85 -10.48
CA PRO A 22 0.37 5.29 -9.26
C PRO A 22 -1.15 5.51 -9.45
N MET A 23 -1.64 5.56 -10.70
CA MET A 23 -3.07 5.66 -11.01
C MET A 23 -3.72 4.31 -11.31
N TYR A 24 -3.01 3.19 -11.14
CA TYR A 24 -3.53 1.86 -11.42
C TYR A 24 -4.80 1.59 -10.60
N ARG A 25 -5.89 1.21 -11.28
CA ARG A 25 -7.24 1.21 -10.70
C ARG A 25 -7.68 -0.10 -10.05
N ALA A 26 -6.89 -1.17 -10.18
CA ALA A 26 -7.18 -2.44 -9.52
C ALA A 26 -6.30 -2.58 -8.28
N PRO A 27 -6.82 -2.26 -7.08
CA PRO A 27 -6.02 -2.35 -5.85
C PRO A 27 -5.72 -3.82 -5.53
N ALA A 28 -4.60 -4.04 -4.86
CA ALA A 28 -4.32 -5.32 -4.22
C ALA A 28 -5.15 -5.45 -2.94
N PHE A 29 -5.41 -6.69 -2.53
CA PHE A 29 -6.06 -7.02 -1.27
C PHE A 29 -5.15 -7.96 -0.51
N ILE A 30 -4.91 -7.64 0.76
CA ILE A 30 -4.22 -8.53 1.70
C ILE A 30 -5.18 -8.95 2.81
N GLY A 31 -4.98 -10.12 3.37
CA GLY A 31 -5.81 -10.58 4.49
C GLY A 31 -5.35 -11.92 5.06
N ASN A 32 -5.74 -12.17 6.31
CA ASN A 32 -5.35 -13.35 7.06
C ASN A 32 -6.56 -14.21 7.50
N GLY A 33 -7.72 -13.99 6.89
CA GLY A 33 -8.98 -14.65 7.23
C GLY A 33 -9.74 -14.02 8.41
N ALA A 34 -9.06 -13.28 9.29
CA ALA A 34 -9.70 -12.48 10.34
C ALA A 34 -9.89 -11.03 9.91
N PHE A 35 -8.88 -10.44 9.28
CA PHE A 35 -8.87 -9.07 8.77
C PHE A 35 -8.49 -9.04 7.28
N GLY A 36 -9.00 -8.03 6.58
CA GLY A 36 -8.60 -7.70 5.23
C GLY A 36 -8.33 -6.20 5.08
N LEU A 37 -7.40 -5.85 4.19
CA LEU A 37 -7.01 -4.48 3.87
C LEU A 37 -6.90 -4.32 2.34
N VAL A 38 -7.42 -3.21 1.83
CA VAL A 38 -7.32 -2.84 0.42
C VAL A 38 -6.13 -1.92 0.23
N SER A 39 -5.33 -2.11 -0.82
CA SER A 39 -4.20 -1.22 -1.08
C SER A 39 -4.65 0.19 -1.48
N THR A 40 -3.81 1.17 -1.19
CA THR A 40 -3.93 2.53 -1.70
C THR A 40 -2.64 2.91 -2.44
N PRO A 41 -2.68 3.86 -3.39
CA PRO A 41 -1.48 4.26 -4.14
C PRO A 41 -0.35 4.76 -3.25
N LEU A 42 -0.65 5.56 -2.23
CA LEU A 42 0.40 6.07 -1.34
C LEU A 42 0.86 5.03 -0.30
N GLY A 43 0.11 3.94 -0.10
CA GLY A 43 0.31 2.95 0.96
C GLY A 43 0.02 3.47 2.38
N THR A 44 0.08 4.79 2.58
CA THR A 44 -0.09 5.46 3.88
C THR A 44 -1.48 6.05 4.07
N THR A 45 -2.24 6.28 3.01
CA THR A 45 -3.59 6.86 3.11
C THR A 45 -4.58 5.90 3.76
N ALA A 46 -5.63 6.47 4.34
CA ALA A 46 -6.75 5.70 4.89
C ALA A 46 -7.25 4.67 3.86
N ALA A 47 -7.22 3.40 4.25
CA ALA A 47 -7.59 2.31 3.36
C ALA A 47 -8.80 1.56 3.90
N PRO A 48 -9.70 1.09 3.02
CA PRO A 48 -10.78 0.21 3.43
C PRO A 48 -10.22 -1.05 4.10
N SER A 49 -10.75 -1.37 5.28
CA SER A 49 -10.43 -2.61 5.99
C SER A 49 -11.69 -3.25 6.55
N PHE A 50 -11.62 -4.56 6.73
CA PHE A 50 -12.76 -5.40 7.08
C PHE A 50 -12.35 -6.46 8.11
N ALA A 51 -13.30 -6.88 8.93
CA ALA A 51 -13.13 -8.02 9.83
C ALA A 51 -14.20 -9.09 9.56
N ALA A 52 -13.79 -10.35 9.61
CA ALA A 52 -14.71 -11.47 9.51
C ALA A 52 -15.74 -11.43 10.65
N GLY A 53 -17.01 -11.65 10.30
CA GLY A 53 -18.11 -11.65 11.29
C GLY A 53 -18.62 -10.27 11.71
N ILE A 54 -18.03 -9.16 11.23
CA ILE A 54 -18.52 -7.82 11.51
C ILE A 54 -19.34 -7.31 10.32
N TYR A 55 -20.65 -7.15 10.54
CA TYR A 55 -21.62 -6.76 9.52
C TYR A 55 -22.44 -5.56 9.98
N ASP A 56 -22.78 -4.69 9.04
CA ASP A 56 -23.81 -3.68 9.22
C ASP A 56 -25.17 -4.27 8.83
N HIS A 57 -26.20 -3.96 9.63
CA HIS A 57 -27.55 -4.44 9.41
C HIS A 57 -28.58 -3.45 9.97
N ALA A 58 -29.43 -2.94 9.08
CA ALA A 58 -30.63 -2.18 9.43
C ALA A 58 -31.89 -3.05 9.22
N PRO A 59 -32.98 -2.82 9.99
CA PRO A 59 -34.23 -3.53 9.80
C PRO A 59 -34.73 -3.45 8.35
N GLY A 60 -34.91 -4.60 7.71
CA GLY A 60 -35.36 -4.72 6.32
C GLY A 60 -34.28 -4.65 5.24
N ASP A 61 -32.99 -4.50 5.58
CA ASP A 61 -31.87 -4.53 4.63
C ASP A 61 -31.15 -5.90 4.61
N VAL A 62 -30.42 -6.15 3.53
CA VAL A 62 -29.49 -7.26 3.37
C VAL A 62 -28.19 -6.93 4.12
N PRO A 63 -27.74 -7.76 5.09
CA PRO A 63 -26.49 -7.54 5.81
C PRO A 63 -25.27 -7.43 4.87
N ARG A 64 -24.37 -6.49 5.15
CA ARG A 64 -23.12 -6.26 4.38
C ARG A 64 -21.93 -6.19 5.33
N ILE A 65 -20.75 -6.59 4.86
CA ILE A 65 -19.54 -6.50 5.69
C ILE A 65 -19.32 -5.04 6.10
N ALA A 66 -19.12 -4.81 7.39
CA ALA A 66 -18.91 -3.45 7.88
C ALA A 66 -17.48 -3.00 7.55
N ALA A 67 -17.35 -1.77 7.06
CA ALA A 67 -16.04 -1.12 6.99
C ALA A 67 -15.55 -0.80 8.41
N LEU A 68 -14.30 -1.15 8.70
CA LEU A 68 -13.64 -0.74 9.94
C LEU A 68 -13.13 0.70 9.83
N PRO A 69 -12.91 1.40 10.97
CA PRO A 69 -12.16 2.64 10.96
C PRO A 69 -10.79 2.46 10.28
N ALA A 70 -10.29 3.49 9.59
CA ALA A 70 -9.02 3.43 8.87
C ALA A 70 -7.81 3.49 9.82
N TRP A 71 -7.61 2.42 10.60
CA TRP A 71 -6.54 2.27 11.59
C TRP A 71 -5.13 2.23 10.99
N ASN A 72 -5.03 2.03 9.68
CA ASN A 72 -3.78 1.91 8.93
C ASN A 72 -3.25 3.26 8.38
N ALA A 73 -4.01 4.35 8.55
CA ALA A 73 -3.63 5.64 8.00
C ALA A 73 -2.42 6.24 8.75
N ILE A 74 -1.42 6.64 7.99
CA ILE A 74 -0.25 7.40 8.46
C ILE A 74 -0.13 8.60 7.53
N ASP A 75 0.10 9.80 8.07
CA ASP A 75 0.40 10.96 7.23
C ASP A 75 1.76 11.54 7.60
N VAL A 76 2.41 12.15 6.61
CA VAL A 76 3.76 12.68 6.71
C VAL A 76 3.74 14.11 6.21
N PHE A 77 4.25 15.03 7.04
CA PHE A 77 4.43 16.43 6.68
C PHE A 77 5.91 16.68 6.37
N ASP A 78 6.22 17.15 5.17
CA ASP A 78 7.62 17.39 4.75
C ASP A 78 8.17 18.76 5.22
N GLY A 79 7.34 19.53 5.92
CA GLY A 79 7.61 20.89 6.35
C GLY A 79 6.79 21.94 5.59
N GLN A 80 6.15 21.61 4.47
CA GLN A 80 5.32 22.52 3.67
C GLN A 80 3.96 21.92 3.31
N HIS A 81 3.92 20.68 2.83
CA HIS A 81 2.69 19.99 2.45
C HIS A 81 2.56 18.62 3.12
N TRP A 82 1.36 18.06 3.11
CA TRP A 82 1.09 16.70 3.59
C TRP A 82 1.20 15.71 2.43
N LEU A 83 1.82 14.55 2.68
CA LEU A 83 1.95 13.48 1.69
C LEU A 83 0.58 13.05 1.15
N GLY A 84 -0.46 13.03 1.99
CA GLY A 84 -1.83 12.73 1.56
C GLY A 84 -2.41 13.67 0.50
N GLN A 85 -1.75 14.80 0.22
CA GLN A 85 -2.15 15.79 -0.81
C GLN A 85 -1.31 15.66 -2.10
N ALA A 86 -0.35 14.74 -2.15
CA ALA A 86 0.50 14.55 -3.32
C ALA A 86 -0.32 14.17 -4.56
N THR A 87 0.05 14.72 -5.72
CA THR A 87 -0.52 14.30 -7.00
C THR A 87 -0.09 12.86 -7.29
N LEU A 88 -1.04 12.01 -7.68
CA LEU A 88 -0.78 10.61 -8.02
C LEU A 88 -0.27 10.49 -9.47
N ASP A 89 0.96 10.95 -9.71
CA ASP A 89 1.66 10.81 -10.97
C ASP A 89 3.14 10.49 -10.74
N THR A 90 3.85 10.13 -11.80
CA THR A 90 5.27 9.76 -11.72
C THR A 90 6.23 10.95 -11.59
N THR A 91 5.73 12.18 -11.64
CA THR A 91 6.53 13.40 -11.37
C THR A 91 6.64 13.65 -9.88
N SER A 92 5.50 13.55 -9.18
CA SER A 92 5.33 13.69 -7.74
C SER A 92 5.72 12.42 -6.98
N LEU A 93 5.43 11.24 -7.52
CA LEU A 93 5.78 9.93 -6.95
C LEU A 93 6.80 9.24 -7.87
N ARG A 94 8.07 9.67 -7.79
CA ARG A 94 9.12 9.15 -8.65
C ARG A 94 9.47 7.71 -8.29
N ASP A 95 9.90 6.95 -9.30
CA ASP A 95 10.32 5.55 -9.15
C ASP A 95 9.24 4.68 -8.47
N TYR A 96 7.97 5.04 -8.67
CA TYR A 96 6.83 4.38 -8.05
C TYR A 96 6.78 2.89 -8.37
N ARG A 97 6.57 2.09 -7.31
CA ARG A 97 6.36 0.66 -7.39
C ARG A 97 5.44 0.21 -6.26
N GLN A 98 4.38 -0.50 -6.62
CA GLN A 98 3.59 -1.28 -5.68
C GLN A 98 3.66 -2.75 -6.08
N THR A 99 4.13 -3.59 -5.17
CA THR A 99 4.40 -5.01 -5.40
C THR A 99 3.73 -5.85 -4.34
N LEU A 100 2.84 -6.75 -4.77
CA LEU A 100 2.33 -7.84 -3.95
C LEU A 100 3.20 -9.08 -4.17
N ASP A 101 3.87 -9.52 -3.11
CA ASP A 101 4.47 -10.84 -3.02
C ASP A 101 3.39 -11.83 -2.57
N MET A 102 2.95 -12.71 -3.46
CA MET A 102 1.92 -13.71 -3.17
C MET A 102 2.46 -14.94 -2.42
N HIS A 103 3.78 -15.13 -2.37
CA HIS A 103 4.40 -16.20 -1.60
C HIS A 103 4.41 -15.83 -0.11
N GLU A 104 4.88 -14.62 0.21
CA GLU A 104 4.96 -14.12 1.58
C GLU A 104 3.66 -13.45 2.06
N GLY A 105 2.77 -13.07 1.13
CA GLY A 105 1.54 -12.34 1.44
C GLY A 105 1.79 -10.88 1.84
N VAL A 106 2.87 -10.28 1.35
CA VAL A 106 3.30 -8.92 1.71
C VAL A 106 3.05 -7.96 0.55
N LEU A 107 2.44 -6.82 0.85
CA LEU A 107 2.30 -5.71 -0.10
C LEU A 107 3.30 -4.61 0.25
N ARG A 108 4.24 -4.35 -0.67
CA ARG A 108 5.18 -3.22 -0.56
C ARG A 108 4.79 -2.09 -1.50
N THR A 109 4.73 -0.86 -0.99
CA THR A 109 4.61 0.36 -1.81
C THR A 109 5.82 1.23 -1.57
N SER A 110 6.51 1.63 -2.63
CA SER A 110 7.71 2.47 -2.56
C SER A 110 7.73 3.53 -3.65
N TYR A 111 8.18 4.73 -3.30
CA TYR A 111 8.37 5.85 -4.22
C TYR A 111 9.21 6.93 -3.55
N ASP A 112 9.74 7.85 -4.37
CA ASP A 112 10.25 9.13 -3.90
C ASP A 112 9.17 10.20 -4.07
N TRP A 113 8.66 10.72 -2.95
CA TRP A 113 7.76 11.86 -2.97
C TRP A 113 8.57 13.14 -3.21
N VAL A 114 8.32 13.79 -4.34
CA VAL A 114 8.97 15.03 -4.75
C VAL A 114 7.96 16.18 -4.64
N ASP A 115 8.29 17.15 -3.80
CA ASP A 115 7.51 18.36 -3.60
C ASP A 115 8.41 19.60 -3.67
N GLY A 116 8.37 20.28 -4.82
CA GLY A 116 9.33 21.35 -5.14
C GLY A 116 10.78 20.87 -5.10
N GLU A 117 11.57 21.42 -4.18
CA GLU A 117 12.98 21.05 -3.97
C GLU A 117 13.16 19.91 -2.94
N ARG A 118 12.08 19.48 -2.27
CA ARG A 118 12.13 18.42 -1.26
C ARG A 118 11.90 17.06 -1.88
N ARG A 119 12.64 16.07 -1.37
CA ARG A 119 12.51 14.67 -1.75
C ARG A 119 12.50 13.80 -0.50
N THR A 120 11.46 12.98 -0.38
CA THR A 120 11.28 12.03 0.72
C THR A 120 11.14 10.63 0.15
N ALA A 121 12.04 9.72 0.50
CA ALA A 121 11.91 8.31 0.16
C ALA A 121 10.86 7.67 1.07
N VAL A 122 9.83 7.06 0.47
CA VAL A 122 8.74 6.39 1.17
C VAL A 122 8.79 4.89 0.85
N SER A 123 8.68 4.07 1.88
CA SER A 123 8.51 2.62 1.76
C SER A 123 7.55 2.14 2.85
N VAL A 124 6.48 1.47 2.44
CA VAL A 124 5.43 0.94 3.31
C VAL A 124 5.24 -0.53 3.02
N GLU A 125 5.07 -1.33 4.07
CA GLU A 125 4.74 -2.75 4.01
C GLU A 125 3.47 -3.01 4.81
N ALA A 126 2.60 -3.84 4.24
CA ALA A 126 1.35 -4.29 4.86
C ALA A 126 1.21 -5.80 4.69
#